data_AF-A0A8J6JEA5-F1
#
_entry.id   AF-A0A8J6JEA5-F1
#
_cell.length_a   1.000
_cell.length_b   1.000
_cell.length_c   1.000
_cell.angle_alpha   90.00
_cell.angle_beta   90.00
_cell.angle_gamma   90.00
#
_symmetry.space_group_name_H-M   'P 1'
#
loop_
_entity.id
_entity.type
_entity.pdbx_description
1 polymer ?
#
loop_
_entity_poly.entity_id
_entity_poly.type
_entity_poly.pdbx_seq_one_letter_code
_entity_poly.pdbx_strand_id
1 'polypeptide(L)'
;MALGMMATALAVSGTVSKDLYFNNIKVSLDGKMVDLKDANGMAVEPFAIDGTTYLPVRAVSDAAGLDVEWDQKNQQVKLSTGTEGMTTPAISSCILVKPHADGAPEATVTLYENDGNFWKQVLTTDEAFVGRNGTTSDKHEGDGCTPRGIYTLGQAFGVADDPGSTRDYLKLTEDEYWVDDPESEYYNQLVRASETGGVVWDSAEHLIGETVAYEYAVAIDYNNSCTPGSGSAIFFHCSTGNGTAGCVSVPRDVMVKILQTLKDDTLIIIM
;
A
#
# COMPACT_ATOMS: atom_id res chain seq x y z
N MET A 1 -25.28 14.78 -35.44
CA MET A 1 -24.01 14.09 -35.11
C MET A 1 -22.88 15.02 -35.48
N ALA A 2 -22.32 15.74 -34.51
CA ALA A 2 -21.11 16.53 -34.70
C ALA A 2 -19.91 15.63 -34.37
N LEU A 3 -19.11 15.30 -35.37
CA LEU A 3 -17.90 14.50 -35.22
C LEU A 3 -16.78 15.45 -34.81
N GLY A 4 -16.41 15.45 -33.52
CA GLY A 4 -15.24 16.19 -33.04
C GLY A 4 -13.97 15.44 -33.38
N MET A 5 -13.17 15.95 -34.32
CA MET A 5 -11.80 15.47 -34.53
C MET A 5 -10.90 16.03 -33.43
N MET A 6 -10.39 15.17 -32.55
CA MET A 6 -9.20 15.48 -31.76
C MET A 6 -7.99 15.42 -32.69
N ALA A 7 -7.35 16.57 -32.92
CA ALA A 7 -6.06 16.62 -33.57
C ALA A 7 -4.98 16.28 -32.53
N THR A 8 -4.38 15.10 -32.63
CA THR A 8 -3.11 14.82 -31.96
C THR A 8 -2.00 15.55 -32.71
N ALA A 9 -1.24 16.39 -32.00
CA ALA A 9 -0.08 17.06 -32.57
C ALA A 9 0.99 16.01 -32.94
N LEU A 10 1.30 15.86 -34.22
CA LEU A 10 2.45 15.10 -34.68
C LEU A 10 3.69 16.02 -34.63
N ALA A 11 4.80 15.52 -34.09
CA ALA A 11 6.07 16.22 -34.12
C ALA A 11 6.53 16.39 -35.57
N VAL A 12 6.58 17.63 -36.05
CA VAL A 12 7.13 17.99 -37.37
C VAL A 12 8.62 18.24 -37.23
N SER A 13 9.45 17.56 -38.03
CA SER A 13 10.88 17.86 -38.12
C SER A 13 11.14 18.87 -39.24
N GLY A 14 11.73 20.02 -38.91
CA GLY A 14 12.11 21.06 -39.87
C GLY A 14 12.65 22.29 -39.14
N THR A 15 13.29 23.21 -39.87
CA THR A 15 13.74 24.49 -39.33
C THR A 15 12.75 25.59 -39.71
N VAL A 16 12.33 26.39 -38.74
CA VAL A 16 11.46 27.55 -38.94
C VAL A 16 12.16 28.78 -38.35
N SER A 17 12.27 29.87 -39.11
CA SER A 17 12.74 31.15 -38.59
C SER A 17 11.58 31.92 -37.95
N LYS A 18 11.78 32.40 -36.72
CA LYS A 18 10.80 33.17 -35.94
C LYS A 18 11.50 34.30 -35.20
N ASP A 19 10.81 35.42 -35.02
CA ASP A 19 11.26 36.52 -34.16
C ASP A 19 11.01 36.17 -32.68
N LEU A 20 12.00 36.44 -31.83
CA LEU A 20 11.92 36.23 -30.38
C LEU A 20 11.73 37.57 -29.67
N TYR A 21 10.70 37.67 -28.82
CA TYR A 21 10.40 38.91 -28.08
C TYR A 21 10.73 38.75 -26.59
N PHE A 22 11.72 39.53 -26.12
CA PHE A 22 12.16 39.57 -24.71
C PHE A 22 11.56 40.79 -24.01
N ASN A 23 10.37 40.62 -23.42
CA ASN A 23 9.56 41.73 -22.87
C ASN A 23 9.61 41.83 -21.33
N ASN A 24 10.78 41.57 -20.73
CA ASN A 24 10.96 41.54 -19.27
C ASN A 24 9.91 40.68 -18.55
N ILE A 25 9.69 39.47 -19.08
CA ILE A 25 8.69 38.53 -18.61
C ILE A 25 9.12 38.00 -17.24
N LYS A 26 8.22 38.13 -16.26
CA LYS A 26 8.44 37.71 -14.87
C LYS A 26 7.63 36.45 -14.57
N VAL A 27 8.22 35.55 -13.78
CA VAL A 27 7.59 34.30 -13.36
C VAL A 27 7.52 34.27 -11.84
N SER A 28 6.37 33.88 -11.30
CA SER A 28 6.19 33.58 -9.89
C SER A 28 5.50 32.22 -9.70
N LEU A 29 5.87 31.53 -8.63
CA LEU A 29 5.26 30.30 -8.17
C LEU A 29 4.80 30.52 -6.71
N ASP A 30 3.54 30.21 -6.42
CA ASP A 30 2.93 30.43 -5.10
C ASP A 30 3.14 31.85 -4.54
N GLY A 31 3.08 32.84 -5.42
CA GLY A 31 3.28 34.26 -5.08
C GLY A 31 4.73 34.69 -4.87
N LYS A 32 5.71 33.78 -4.98
CA LYS A 32 7.14 34.09 -4.89
C LYS A 32 7.75 34.23 -6.28
N MET A 33 8.55 35.28 -6.48
CA MET A 33 9.31 35.48 -7.72
C MET A 33 10.33 34.35 -7.91
N VAL A 34 10.42 33.84 -9.13
CA VAL A 34 11.35 32.77 -9.52
C VAL A 34 12.47 33.35 -10.38
N ASP A 35 13.71 33.12 -9.96
CA ASP A 35 14.89 33.39 -10.78
C ASP A 35 15.13 32.22 -11.73
N LEU A 36 14.91 32.44 -13.03
CA LEU A 36 15.08 31.39 -14.03
C LEU A 36 16.55 31.22 -14.38
N LYS A 37 17.09 30.01 -14.21
CA LYS A 37 18.51 29.69 -14.44
C LYS A 37 18.67 28.43 -15.29
N ASP A 38 19.78 28.33 -16.02
CA ASP A 38 20.17 27.12 -16.75
C ASP A 38 20.92 26.13 -15.85
N ALA A 39 21.36 25.02 -16.45
CA ALA A 39 22.15 23.98 -15.79
C ALA A 39 23.46 24.46 -15.15
N ASN A 40 24.00 25.59 -15.62
CA ASN A 40 25.24 26.19 -15.15
C ASN A 40 24.98 27.31 -14.12
N GLY A 41 23.72 27.53 -13.73
CA GLY A 41 23.31 28.61 -12.84
C GLY A 41 23.26 29.99 -13.51
N MET A 42 23.39 30.07 -14.83
CA MET A 42 23.27 31.33 -15.58
C MET A 42 21.81 31.71 -15.76
N ALA A 43 21.49 32.99 -15.63
CA ALA A 43 20.13 33.49 -15.83
C ALA A 43 19.65 33.20 -17.25
N VAL A 44 18.41 32.71 -17.39
CA VAL A 44 17.76 32.46 -18.68
C VAL A 44 16.49 33.26 -18.75
N GLU A 45 16.39 34.11 -19.76
CA GLU A 45 15.22 34.95 -19.97
C GLU A 45 14.14 34.22 -20.80
N PRO A 46 12.88 34.23 -20.34
CA PRO A 46 11.75 33.87 -21.18
C PRO A 46 11.60 34.78 -22.39
N PHE A 47 11.03 34.22 -23.45
CA PHE A 47 10.67 34.97 -24.65
C PHE A 47 9.27 34.59 -25.11
N ALA A 48 8.68 35.43 -25.98
CA ALA A 48 7.45 35.12 -26.67
C ALA A 48 7.69 34.88 -28.16
N ILE A 49 6.94 33.93 -28.74
CA ILE A 49 6.82 33.69 -30.19
C ILE A 49 5.33 33.62 -30.52
N ASP A 50 4.87 34.39 -31.51
CA ASP A 50 3.48 34.37 -31.99
C ASP A 50 2.43 34.47 -30.87
N GLY A 51 2.69 35.30 -29.86
CA GLY A 51 1.80 35.50 -28.70
C GLY A 51 1.86 34.39 -27.64
N THR A 52 2.71 33.38 -27.80
CA THR A 52 2.94 32.33 -26.82
C THR A 52 4.24 32.57 -26.06
N THR A 53 4.19 32.57 -24.73
CA THR A 53 5.37 32.67 -23.86
C THR A 53 6.04 31.31 -23.70
N TYR A 54 7.34 31.24 -23.96
CA TYR A 54 8.16 30.07 -23.76
C TYR A 54 9.05 30.27 -22.54
N LEU A 55 8.98 29.31 -21.62
CA LEU A 55 9.77 29.28 -20.40
C LEU A 55 10.83 28.17 -20.49
N PRO A 56 12.04 28.36 -19.93
CA PRO A 56 13.02 27.30 -19.81
C PRO A 56 12.46 26.20 -18.91
N VAL A 57 12.18 25.02 -19.47
CA VAL A 57 11.53 23.91 -18.75
C VAL A 57 12.27 23.56 -17.45
N ARG A 58 13.60 23.48 -17.49
CA ARG A 58 14.44 23.21 -16.32
C ARG A 58 14.24 24.22 -15.20
N ALA A 59 14.27 25.50 -15.54
CA ALA A 59 14.13 26.58 -14.54
C ALA A 59 12.75 26.58 -13.87
N VAL A 60 11.69 26.28 -14.63
CA VAL A 60 10.32 26.17 -14.09
C VAL A 60 10.16 24.91 -13.24
N SER A 61 10.70 23.79 -13.70
CA SER A 61 10.66 22.52 -12.98
C SER A 61 11.46 22.55 -11.67
N ASP A 62 12.66 23.11 -11.68
CA ASP A 62 13.47 23.31 -10.47
C ASP A 62 12.70 24.15 -9.44
N ALA A 63 12.07 25.24 -9.88
CA ALA A 63 11.23 26.08 -9.02
C ALA A 63 10.01 25.32 -8.46
N ALA A 64 9.46 24.38 -9.23
CA ALA A 64 8.35 23.51 -8.85
C ALA A 64 8.77 22.26 -8.04
N GLY A 65 10.06 22.09 -7.74
CA GLY A 65 10.57 20.91 -7.02
C GLY A 65 10.53 19.62 -7.84
N LEU A 66 10.60 19.73 -9.17
CA LEU A 66 10.65 18.61 -10.11
C LEU A 66 12.07 18.43 -10.66
N ASP A 67 12.52 17.20 -10.74
CA ASP A 67 13.75 16.84 -11.47
C ASP A 67 13.48 16.85 -12.98
N VAL A 68 14.48 17.26 -13.76
CA VAL A 68 14.41 17.31 -15.22
C VAL A 68 15.53 16.52 -15.86
N GLU A 69 15.18 15.52 -16.67
CA GLU A 69 16.13 14.73 -17.47
C GLU A 69 15.86 14.93 -18.96
N TRP A 70 16.93 15.00 -19.76
CA TRP A 70 16.86 14.99 -21.22
C TRP A 70 17.20 13.60 -21.76
N ASP A 71 16.23 12.92 -22.36
CA ASP A 71 16.41 11.67 -23.07
C ASP A 71 16.74 11.95 -24.54
N GLN A 72 18.04 11.94 -24.85
CA GLN A 72 18.55 12.17 -26.21
C GLN A 72 18.03 11.15 -27.23
N LYS A 73 17.82 9.89 -26.82
CA LYS A 73 17.41 8.81 -27.74
C LYS A 73 15.98 9.03 -28.23
N ASN A 74 15.10 9.49 -27.35
CA ASN A 74 13.69 9.71 -27.64
C ASN A 74 13.34 11.17 -27.93
N GLN A 75 14.33 12.09 -27.86
CA GLN A 75 14.12 13.54 -27.96
C GLN A 75 13.03 14.02 -26.98
N GLN A 76 13.13 13.56 -25.73
CA GLN A 76 12.11 13.74 -24.70
C GLN A 76 12.68 14.45 -23.47
N VAL A 77 11.92 15.41 -22.94
CA VAL A 77 12.12 15.96 -21.58
C VAL A 77 11.30 15.11 -20.61
N LYS A 78 11.94 14.54 -19.58
CA LYS A 78 11.29 13.81 -18.49
C LYS A 78 11.27 14.69 -17.25
N LEU A 79 10.11 14.75 -16.58
CA LEU A 79 9.91 15.45 -15.33
C LEU A 79 9.50 14.45 -14.25
N SER A 80 10.14 14.49 -13.08
CA SER A 80 9.77 13.65 -11.93
C SER A 80 9.66 14.50 -10.67
N THR A 81 8.74 14.15 -9.78
CA THR A 81 8.69 14.75 -8.44
C THR A 81 9.85 14.18 -7.63
N GLY A 82 10.74 15.04 -7.12
CA GLY A 82 11.96 14.65 -6.41
C GLY A 82 11.72 13.72 -5.23
N THR A 83 11.70 12.41 -5.52
CA THR A 83 11.54 11.31 -4.56
C THR A 83 12.72 10.35 -4.68
N GLU A 84 13.88 10.83 -5.11
CA GLU A 84 15.14 10.12 -4.97
C GLU A 84 15.92 10.73 -3.79
N GLY A 85 15.73 10.15 -2.61
CA GLY A 85 16.45 10.56 -1.39
C GLY A 85 15.78 10.16 -0.07
N MET A 86 14.48 9.87 -0.10
CA MET A 86 13.78 9.04 0.88
C MET A 86 13.13 7.92 0.08
N THR A 87 13.78 6.76 -0.01
CA THR A 87 13.14 5.57 -0.57
C THR A 87 12.07 5.13 0.42
N THR A 88 10.89 5.74 0.39
CA THR A 88 9.68 4.97 0.67
C THR A 88 9.67 3.91 -0.43
N PRO A 89 9.79 2.61 -0.12
CA PRO A 89 9.68 1.58 -1.15
C PRO A 89 8.41 1.85 -1.95
N ALA A 90 8.52 1.94 -3.27
CA ALA A 90 7.35 2.11 -4.10
C ALA A 90 6.49 0.84 -3.92
N ILE A 91 5.35 0.97 -3.23
CA ILE A 91 4.45 -0.15 -2.96
C ILE A 91 4.04 -0.78 -4.30
N SER A 92 4.43 -2.03 -4.49
CA SER A 92 4.23 -2.80 -5.71
C SER A 92 3.19 -3.91 -5.56
N SER A 93 2.58 -4.02 -4.38
CA SER A 93 1.58 -5.03 -4.05
C SER A 93 0.61 -4.50 -2.99
N CYS A 94 -0.69 -4.74 -3.17
CA CYS A 94 -1.68 -4.45 -2.14
C CYS A 94 -2.85 -5.44 -2.18
N ILE A 95 -3.40 -5.73 -1.01
CA ILE A 95 -4.60 -6.53 -0.81
C ILE A 95 -5.71 -5.57 -0.39
N LEU A 96 -6.79 -5.49 -1.18
CA LEU A 96 -7.98 -4.73 -0.85
C LEU A 96 -9.03 -5.65 -0.25
N VAL A 97 -9.50 -5.33 0.95
CA VAL A 97 -10.62 -5.99 1.64
C VAL A 97 -11.79 -5.02 1.64
N LYS A 98 -12.90 -5.43 1.04
CA LYS A 98 -14.11 -4.61 0.90
C LYS A 98 -15.34 -5.37 1.39
N PRO A 99 -15.95 -4.97 2.52
CA PRO A 99 -17.23 -5.52 2.95
C PRO A 99 -18.31 -5.30 1.88
N HIS A 100 -19.21 -6.27 1.72
CA HIS A 100 -20.31 -6.18 0.75
C HIS A 100 -21.31 -5.07 1.10
N ALA A 101 -21.46 -4.74 2.39
CA ALA A 101 -22.21 -3.61 2.90
C ALA A 101 -21.68 -3.19 4.29
N ASP A 102 -22.07 -2.00 4.76
CA ASP A 102 -21.74 -1.57 6.13
C ASP A 102 -22.32 -2.54 7.16
N GLY A 103 -21.48 -3.02 8.08
CA GLY A 103 -21.84 -3.99 9.10
C GLY A 103 -22.00 -5.43 8.61
N ALA A 104 -21.83 -5.71 7.31
CA ALA A 104 -21.88 -7.06 6.77
C ALA A 104 -20.57 -7.82 7.05
N PRO A 105 -20.64 -9.09 7.48
CA PRO A 105 -19.46 -9.92 7.62
C PRO A 105 -18.91 -10.41 6.28
N GLU A 106 -19.72 -10.51 5.23
CA GLU A 106 -19.26 -10.95 3.91
C GLU A 106 -18.48 -9.83 3.21
N ALA A 107 -17.39 -10.20 2.52
CA ALA A 107 -16.49 -9.27 1.87
C ALA A 107 -15.91 -9.82 0.56
N THR A 108 -15.45 -8.91 -0.29
CA THR A 108 -14.56 -9.19 -1.41
C THR A 108 -13.12 -8.94 -0.97
N VAL A 109 -12.21 -9.87 -1.29
CA VAL A 109 -10.77 -9.67 -1.16
C VAL A 109 -10.11 -9.72 -2.54
N THR A 110 -9.32 -8.71 -2.86
CA THR A 110 -8.61 -8.60 -4.14
C THR A 110 -7.14 -8.29 -3.93
N LEU A 111 -6.25 -9.10 -4.50
CA LEU A 111 -4.81 -8.83 -4.56
C LEU A 111 -4.50 -8.10 -5.88
N TYR A 112 -3.84 -6.95 -5.76
CA TYR A 112 -3.30 -6.18 -6.86
C TYR A 112 -1.78 -6.13 -6.79
N GLU A 113 -1.15 -6.10 -7.97
CA GLU A 113 0.27 -5.81 -8.12
C GLU A 113 0.51 -4.71 -9.12
N ASN A 114 1.56 -3.92 -8.87
CA ASN A 114 2.04 -2.89 -9.79
C ASN A 114 3.30 -3.38 -10.51
N ASP A 115 3.30 -3.30 -11.84
CA ASP A 115 4.44 -3.67 -12.69
C ASP A 115 5.41 -2.50 -12.97
N GLY A 116 5.21 -1.37 -12.28
CA GLY A 116 5.93 -0.12 -12.46
C GLY A 116 5.17 0.91 -13.30
N ASN A 117 4.13 0.51 -14.04
CA ASN A 117 3.30 1.41 -14.84
C ASN A 117 1.82 1.32 -14.47
N PHE A 118 1.31 0.12 -14.18
CA PHE A 118 -0.11 -0.10 -13.92
C PHE A 118 -0.34 -1.08 -12.78
N TRP A 119 -1.42 -0.84 -12.03
CA TRP A 119 -1.97 -1.81 -11.09
C TRP A 119 -2.81 -2.84 -11.84
N LYS A 120 -2.51 -4.12 -11.61
CA LYS A 120 -3.21 -5.25 -12.17
C LYS A 120 -3.80 -6.10 -11.05
N GLN A 121 -5.05 -6.50 -11.21
CA GLN A 121 -5.67 -7.52 -10.37
C GLN A 121 -5.03 -8.89 -10.64
N VAL A 122 -4.45 -9.50 -9.61
CA VAL A 122 -3.80 -10.81 -9.66
C VAL A 122 -4.75 -11.91 -9.22
N LEU A 123 -5.52 -11.67 -8.17
CA LEU A 123 -6.45 -12.62 -7.56
C LEU A 123 -7.63 -11.86 -6.98
N THR A 124 -8.83 -12.46 -7.02
CA THR A 124 -10.00 -11.94 -6.31
C THR A 124 -10.86 -13.09 -5.82
N THR A 125 -11.56 -12.88 -4.70
CA THR A 125 -12.61 -13.76 -4.21
C THR A 125 -13.71 -12.94 -3.54
N ASP A 126 -14.97 -13.34 -3.77
CA ASP A 126 -16.15 -12.80 -3.09
C ASP A 126 -16.60 -13.71 -1.92
N GLU A 127 -15.85 -14.79 -1.66
CA GLU A 127 -16.09 -15.75 -0.59
C GLU A 127 -15.24 -15.44 0.65
N ALA A 128 -15.06 -14.15 0.96
CA ALA A 128 -14.29 -13.70 2.12
C ALA A 128 -15.19 -13.22 3.25
N PHE A 129 -14.64 -13.21 4.47
CA PHE A 129 -15.31 -12.68 5.65
C PHE A 129 -14.41 -11.73 6.44
N VAL A 130 -15.01 -10.68 6.97
CA VAL A 130 -14.46 -9.80 8.01
C VAL A 130 -15.10 -10.13 9.37
N GLY A 131 -14.90 -9.29 10.37
CA GLY A 131 -15.56 -9.39 11.67
C GLY A 131 -17.07 -9.55 11.54
N ARG A 132 -17.68 -10.32 12.44
CA ARG A 132 -19.14 -10.58 12.48
C ARG A 132 -20.00 -9.31 12.53
N ASN A 133 -19.43 -8.20 13.02
CA ASN A 133 -20.06 -6.88 13.07
C ASN A 133 -19.55 -5.94 11.96
N GLY A 134 -18.87 -6.47 10.94
CA GLY A 134 -18.28 -5.73 9.84
C GLY A 134 -16.92 -5.12 10.17
N THR A 135 -16.69 -3.91 9.65
CA THR A 135 -15.44 -3.17 9.78
C THR A 135 -15.65 -1.85 10.53
N THR A 136 -14.69 -1.41 11.34
CA THR A 136 -14.80 -0.18 12.15
C THR A 136 -13.52 0.66 12.12
N SER A 137 -13.67 1.98 12.25
CA SER A 137 -12.54 2.89 12.53
C SER A 137 -12.37 3.19 14.02
N ASP A 138 -13.34 2.77 14.84
CA ASP A 138 -13.34 2.88 16.31
C ASP A 138 -13.18 1.48 16.90
N LYS A 139 -12.02 0.86 16.66
CA LYS A 139 -11.73 -0.54 17.01
C LYS A 139 -11.35 -0.63 18.50
N HIS A 140 -11.90 -1.61 19.19
CA HIS A 140 -11.50 -1.98 20.55
C HIS A 140 -11.65 -3.49 20.79
N GLU A 141 -11.13 -3.98 21.92
CA GLU A 141 -11.18 -5.40 22.28
C GLU A 141 -12.63 -5.91 22.35
N GLY A 142 -12.87 -7.11 21.83
CA GLY A 142 -14.18 -7.79 21.87
C GLY A 142 -15.31 -7.20 21.01
N ASP A 143 -15.07 -6.14 20.22
CA ASP A 143 -16.10 -5.48 19.40
C ASP A 143 -16.66 -6.34 18.25
N GLY A 144 -15.97 -7.41 17.85
CA GLY A 144 -16.37 -8.26 16.73
C GLY A 144 -16.18 -7.62 15.35
N CYS A 145 -15.41 -6.54 15.25
CA CYS A 145 -15.18 -5.77 14.03
C CYS A 145 -13.74 -5.92 13.53
N THR A 146 -13.55 -5.91 12.21
CA THR A 146 -12.22 -5.79 11.60
C THR A 146 -11.80 -4.31 11.54
N PRO A 147 -10.54 -3.95 11.89
CA PRO A 147 -10.12 -2.55 11.88
C PRO A 147 -9.98 -2.01 10.45
N ARG A 148 -10.58 -0.85 10.17
CA ARG A 148 -10.42 -0.10 8.91
C ARG A 148 -9.10 0.62 8.90
N GLY A 149 -8.36 0.52 7.81
CA GLY A 149 -7.07 1.18 7.68
C GLY A 149 -6.18 0.54 6.64
N ILE A 150 -4.90 0.91 6.70
CA ILE A 150 -3.84 0.38 5.86
C ILE A 150 -2.79 -0.21 6.79
N TYR A 151 -2.48 -1.48 6.61
CA TYR A 151 -1.57 -2.22 7.49
C TYR A 151 -0.52 -2.96 6.66
N THR A 152 0.64 -3.20 7.26
CA THR A 152 1.57 -4.22 6.80
C THR A 152 1.10 -5.59 7.26
N LEU A 153 1.68 -6.62 6.67
CA LEU A 153 1.52 -7.99 7.13
C LEU A 153 2.79 -8.40 7.88
N GLY A 154 2.65 -9.15 8.97
CA GLY A 154 3.75 -9.61 9.81
C GLY A 154 4.13 -11.07 9.53
N GLN A 155 4.34 -11.82 10.62
CA GLN A 155 4.70 -13.24 10.62
C GLN A 155 3.63 -14.09 9.92
N ALA A 156 4.04 -14.88 8.93
CA ALA A 156 3.21 -15.95 8.37
C ALA A 156 3.32 -17.20 9.24
N PHE A 157 2.23 -17.93 9.47
CA PHE A 157 2.22 -19.10 10.33
C PHE A 157 1.13 -20.10 9.94
N GLY A 158 1.18 -21.29 10.52
CA GLY A 158 0.05 -22.21 10.47
C GLY A 158 0.34 -23.63 10.95
N VAL A 159 -0.74 -24.39 11.05
CA VAL A 159 -0.77 -25.79 11.48
C VAL A 159 -0.24 -26.71 10.37
N ALA A 160 -0.48 -26.37 9.11
CA ALA A 160 0.01 -27.13 7.96
C ALA A 160 1.49 -26.83 7.66
N ASP A 161 2.14 -27.64 6.81
CA ASP A 161 3.50 -27.35 6.39
C ASP A 161 3.52 -26.14 5.44
N ASP A 162 4.64 -25.43 5.39
CA ASP A 162 4.84 -24.24 4.57
C ASP A 162 4.33 -24.49 3.12
N PRO A 163 3.34 -23.70 2.64
CA PRO A 163 2.77 -23.89 1.31
C PRO A 163 3.68 -23.34 0.19
N GLY A 164 4.91 -22.91 0.50
CA GLY A 164 5.79 -22.17 -0.41
C GLY A 164 5.65 -20.66 -0.20
N SER A 165 5.49 -20.24 1.05
CA SER A 165 5.43 -18.85 1.48
C SER A 165 6.67 -18.10 0.99
N THR A 166 6.45 -16.89 0.47
CA THR A 166 7.54 -15.96 0.12
C THR A 166 8.15 -15.28 1.34
N ARG A 167 7.50 -15.43 2.50
CA ARG A 167 7.94 -14.91 3.79
C ARG A 167 8.31 -16.05 4.73
N ASP A 168 9.11 -15.73 5.74
CA ASP A 168 9.39 -16.64 6.85
C ASP A 168 8.09 -17.22 7.40
N TYR A 169 7.99 -18.56 7.37
CA TYR A 169 6.79 -19.28 7.77
C TYR A 169 7.04 -20.02 9.08
N LEU A 170 6.26 -19.67 10.09
CA LEU A 170 6.27 -20.33 11.39
C LEU A 170 5.32 -21.52 11.38
N LYS A 171 5.89 -22.73 11.33
CA LYS A 171 5.15 -23.96 11.61
C LYS A 171 4.76 -23.97 13.09
N LEU A 172 3.46 -23.95 13.36
CA LEU A 172 2.94 -23.96 14.71
C LEU A 172 3.21 -25.30 15.41
N THR A 173 3.42 -25.21 16.72
CA THR A 173 3.54 -26.30 17.67
C THR A 173 2.66 -26.02 18.88
N GLU A 174 2.73 -26.86 19.91
CA GLU A 174 2.02 -26.64 21.18
C GLU A 174 2.52 -25.41 21.96
N ASP A 175 3.60 -24.76 21.53
CA ASP A 175 4.28 -23.74 22.34
C ASP A 175 3.87 -22.30 21.99
N GLU A 176 3.29 -22.05 20.81
CA GLU A 176 2.96 -20.71 20.33
C GLU A 176 1.58 -20.21 20.75
N TYR A 177 1.54 -19.02 21.36
CA TYR A 177 0.34 -18.32 21.78
C TYR A 177 0.33 -16.89 21.25
N TRP A 178 -0.84 -16.35 20.92
CA TRP A 178 -1.02 -14.91 20.76
C TRP A 178 -1.82 -14.37 21.94
N VAL A 179 -1.19 -13.56 22.78
CA VAL A 179 -1.78 -13.13 24.04
C VAL A 179 -2.79 -12.00 23.79
N ASP A 180 -4.05 -12.23 24.16
CA ASP A 180 -5.16 -11.27 24.03
C ASP A 180 -5.56 -10.66 25.38
N ASP A 181 -4.89 -11.04 26.47
CA ASP A 181 -5.07 -10.50 27.82
C ASP A 181 -4.52 -9.07 27.96
N PRO A 182 -5.37 -8.04 28.11
CA PRO A 182 -4.93 -6.64 28.20
C PRO A 182 -4.10 -6.32 29.45
N GLU A 183 -4.15 -7.15 30.50
CA GLU A 183 -3.39 -6.95 31.73
C GLU A 183 -2.00 -7.63 31.66
N SER A 184 -1.73 -8.42 30.62
CA SER A 184 -0.45 -9.09 30.42
C SER A 184 0.61 -8.16 29.82
N GLU A 185 1.87 -8.31 30.25
CA GLU A 185 3.01 -7.64 29.60
C GLU A 185 3.24 -8.11 28.15
N TYR A 186 2.66 -9.26 27.79
CA TYR A 186 2.72 -9.88 26.48
C TYR A 186 1.53 -9.53 25.59
N TYR A 187 0.63 -8.63 26.00
CA TYR A 187 -0.57 -8.29 25.24
C TYR A 187 -0.27 -7.99 23.76
N ASN A 188 -1.08 -8.58 22.88
CA ASN A 188 -1.00 -8.52 21.43
C ASN A 188 0.36 -8.94 20.84
N GLN A 189 1.05 -9.90 21.46
CA GLN A 189 2.30 -10.47 20.97
C GLN A 189 2.19 -11.97 20.76
N LEU A 190 2.91 -12.46 19.74
CA LEU A 190 3.22 -13.88 19.58
C LEU A 190 4.30 -14.27 20.60
N VAL A 191 3.98 -15.20 21.49
CA VAL A 191 4.85 -15.65 22.57
C VAL A 191 4.93 -17.16 22.60
N ARG A 192 6.13 -17.67 22.87
CA ARG A 192 6.34 -19.09 23.20
C ARG A 192 6.24 -19.30 24.69
N ALA A 193 5.37 -20.22 25.14
CA ALA A 193 5.22 -20.52 26.56
C ALA A 193 6.53 -21.03 27.18
N SER A 194 7.36 -21.74 26.42
CA SER A 194 8.69 -22.17 26.89
C SER A 194 9.66 -21.01 27.19
N GLU A 195 9.50 -19.87 26.53
CA GLU A 195 10.35 -18.67 26.72
C GLU A 195 9.96 -17.90 28.00
N THR A 196 8.71 -18.02 28.45
CA THR A 196 8.19 -17.39 29.67
C THR A 196 8.19 -18.32 30.89
N GLY A 197 8.65 -19.57 30.74
CA GLY A 197 8.61 -20.59 31.79
C GLY A 197 7.22 -21.18 32.03
N GLY A 198 6.31 -21.03 31.08
CA GLY A 198 4.93 -21.51 31.09
C GLY A 198 3.93 -20.42 30.68
N VAL A 199 2.63 -20.77 30.72
CA VAL A 199 1.53 -19.83 30.49
C VAL A 199 1.42 -18.87 31.69
N VAL A 200 1.59 -17.58 31.44
CA VAL A 200 1.63 -16.50 32.47
C VAL A 200 0.63 -15.37 32.20
N TRP A 201 -0.35 -15.61 31.34
CA TRP A 201 -1.45 -14.71 30.96
C TRP A 201 -2.79 -15.36 31.30
N ASP A 202 -3.83 -14.55 31.52
CA ASP A 202 -5.17 -15.06 31.84
C ASP A 202 -5.96 -15.48 30.59
N SER A 203 -5.63 -14.88 29.43
CA SER A 203 -6.21 -15.24 28.13
C SER A 203 -5.20 -15.12 26.98
N ALA A 204 -5.31 -16.03 26.02
CA ALA A 204 -4.58 -16.01 24.75
C ALA A 204 -5.23 -16.97 23.77
N GLU A 205 -4.97 -16.76 22.48
CA GLU A 205 -5.21 -17.77 21.46
C GLU A 205 -4.05 -18.78 21.46
N HIS A 206 -4.36 -20.05 21.75
CA HIS A 206 -3.41 -21.15 21.55
C HIS A 206 -3.43 -21.55 20.08
N LEU A 207 -2.47 -21.05 19.30
CA LEU A 207 -2.60 -20.98 17.85
C LEU A 207 -2.74 -22.35 17.17
N ILE A 208 -2.10 -23.40 17.71
CA ILE A 208 -2.21 -24.76 17.15
C ILE A 208 -3.62 -25.36 17.28
N GLY A 209 -4.42 -24.87 18.22
CA GLY A 209 -5.79 -25.35 18.47
C GLY A 209 -6.77 -24.98 17.34
N GLU A 210 -6.51 -23.90 16.62
CA GLU A 210 -7.38 -23.34 15.58
C GLU A 210 -7.12 -23.98 14.21
N THR A 211 -7.19 -25.31 14.16
CA THR A 211 -6.74 -26.14 13.03
C THR A 211 -7.32 -25.81 11.65
N VAL A 212 -8.53 -25.24 11.60
CA VAL A 212 -9.18 -24.83 10.33
C VAL A 212 -8.80 -23.40 9.98
N ALA A 213 -8.98 -22.46 10.91
CA ALA A 213 -8.70 -21.05 10.69
C ALA A 213 -7.21 -20.84 10.37
N TYR A 214 -6.34 -21.41 11.21
CA TYR A 214 -4.88 -21.28 11.10
C TYR A 214 -4.24 -22.50 10.45
N GLU A 215 -4.95 -23.19 9.55
CA GLU A 215 -4.26 -24.08 8.61
C GLU A 215 -3.16 -23.30 7.87
N TYR A 216 -3.51 -22.09 7.42
CA TYR A 216 -2.59 -21.05 6.97
C TYR A 216 -3.09 -19.68 7.41
N ALA A 217 -2.18 -18.84 7.93
CA ALA A 217 -2.46 -17.49 8.36
C ALA A 217 -1.25 -16.56 8.22
N VAL A 218 -1.50 -15.26 8.27
CA VAL A 218 -0.48 -14.22 8.43
C VAL A 218 -1.01 -13.14 9.36
N ALA A 219 -0.14 -12.60 10.22
CA ALA A 219 -0.50 -11.51 11.09
C ALA A 219 -0.80 -10.23 10.28
N ILE A 220 -1.87 -9.52 10.63
CA ILE A 220 -2.07 -8.15 10.19
C ILE A 220 -1.48 -7.27 11.30
N ASP A 221 -0.58 -6.36 10.93
CA ASP A 221 0.19 -5.51 11.86
C ASP A 221 -0.68 -4.37 12.45
N TYR A 222 -1.81 -4.75 13.02
CA TYR A 222 -2.72 -3.90 13.75
C TYR A 222 -2.32 -3.86 15.23
N ASN A 223 -2.39 -2.67 15.83
CA ASN A 223 -2.03 -2.44 17.24
C ASN A 223 -0.60 -2.91 17.61
N ASN A 224 0.38 -2.65 16.74
CA ASN A 224 1.80 -2.98 16.98
C ASN A 224 2.40 -2.24 18.20
N SER A 225 1.79 -1.14 18.64
CA SER A 225 2.17 -0.50 19.91
C SER A 225 1.73 -1.30 21.15
N CYS A 226 1.02 -2.41 20.95
CA CYS A 226 0.49 -3.28 22.00
C CYS A 226 -0.33 -2.50 23.03
N THR A 227 -1.15 -1.55 22.57
CA THR A 227 -1.95 -0.70 23.44
C THR A 227 -3.11 -1.51 24.02
N PRO A 228 -3.16 -1.76 25.34
CA PRO A 228 -4.19 -2.59 25.96
C PRO A 228 -5.61 -2.16 25.59
N GLY A 229 -6.47 -3.14 25.29
CA GLY A 229 -7.88 -2.92 24.98
C GLY A 229 -8.17 -2.33 23.59
N SER A 230 -7.14 -2.05 22.78
CA SER A 230 -7.32 -1.52 21.41
C SER A 230 -7.66 -2.63 20.39
N GLY A 231 -7.75 -3.88 20.82
CA GLY A 231 -7.95 -5.07 20.00
C GLY A 231 -6.62 -5.80 19.73
N SER A 232 -6.70 -7.12 19.67
CA SER A 232 -5.53 -8.01 19.51
C SER A 232 -5.84 -9.16 18.53
N ALA A 233 -4.82 -9.96 18.21
CA ALA A 233 -4.94 -11.19 17.39
C ALA A 233 -5.70 -10.98 16.06
N ILE A 234 -5.37 -9.90 15.34
CA ILE A 234 -5.97 -9.61 14.03
C ILE A 234 -5.14 -10.27 12.94
N PHE A 235 -5.70 -11.33 12.34
CA PHE A 235 -5.02 -12.13 11.34
C PHE A 235 -5.75 -12.14 10.00
N PHE A 236 -5.01 -12.53 8.96
CA PHE A 236 -5.57 -12.93 7.69
C PHE A 236 -5.39 -14.44 7.51
N HIS A 237 -6.48 -15.22 7.48
CA HIS A 237 -6.42 -16.67 7.63
C HIS A 237 -7.44 -17.45 6.76
N CYS A 238 -7.42 -18.79 6.85
CA CYS A 238 -8.36 -19.65 6.11
C CYS A 238 -9.80 -19.53 6.65
N SER A 239 -10.77 -19.48 5.76
CA SER A 239 -12.18 -19.29 6.13
C SER A 239 -12.77 -20.50 6.85
N THR A 240 -13.55 -20.22 7.89
CA THR A 240 -14.42 -21.18 8.59
C THR A 240 -15.89 -21.08 8.15
N GLY A 241 -16.17 -20.25 7.13
CA GLY A 241 -17.49 -20.09 6.52
C GLY A 241 -18.43 -19.08 7.19
N ASN A 242 -17.96 -18.30 8.16
CA ASN A 242 -18.75 -17.28 8.86
C ASN A 242 -17.90 -16.04 9.20
N GLY A 243 -18.56 -14.95 9.63
CA GLY A 243 -17.89 -13.75 10.15
C GLY A 243 -16.99 -14.05 11.35
N THR A 244 -15.82 -13.39 11.40
CA THR A 244 -14.77 -13.64 12.40
C THR A 244 -14.99 -12.83 13.69
N ALA A 245 -14.08 -12.92 14.66
CA ALA A 245 -14.04 -12.00 15.81
C ALA A 245 -13.39 -10.64 15.50
N GLY A 246 -12.76 -10.49 14.33
CA GLY A 246 -12.00 -9.29 13.93
C GLY A 246 -10.98 -9.55 12.81
N CYS A 247 -10.61 -10.80 12.58
CA CYS A 247 -9.77 -11.25 11.46
C CYS A 247 -10.42 -11.04 10.08
N VAL A 248 -9.60 -11.15 9.04
CA VAL A 248 -10.04 -11.36 7.65
C VAL A 248 -9.87 -12.83 7.31
N SER A 249 -10.83 -13.45 6.62
CA SER A 249 -10.71 -14.84 6.19
C SER A 249 -11.12 -15.05 4.74
N VAL A 250 -10.43 -15.97 4.06
CA VAL A 250 -10.65 -16.33 2.64
C VAL A 250 -10.58 -17.83 2.42
N PRO A 251 -11.07 -18.39 1.30
CA PRO A 251 -10.92 -19.80 1.01
C PRO A 251 -9.46 -20.26 1.08
N ARG A 252 -9.23 -21.50 1.52
CA ARG A 252 -7.90 -22.07 1.75
C ARG A 252 -6.96 -21.92 0.55
N ASP A 253 -7.45 -22.19 -0.66
CA ASP A 253 -6.64 -22.09 -1.88
C ASP A 253 -6.25 -20.64 -2.22
N VAL A 254 -7.13 -19.68 -1.90
CA VAL A 254 -6.84 -18.24 -1.97
C VAL A 254 -5.77 -17.88 -0.95
N MET A 255 -5.89 -18.33 0.30
CA MET A 255 -4.90 -18.06 1.36
C MET A 255 -3.51 -18.61 0.98
N VAL A 256 -3.44 -19.83 0.46
CA VAL A 256 -2.19 -20.42 -0.07
C VAL A 256 -1.58 -19.55 -1.16
N LYS A 257 -2.36 -19.11 -2.15
CA LYS A 257 -1.87 -18.24 -3.22
C LYS A 257 -1.38 -16.90 -2.68
N ILE A 258 -2.06 -16.34 -1.68
CA ILE A 258 -1.63 -15.09 -1.04
C ILE A 258 -0.26 -15.28 -0.41
N LEU A 259 -0.06 -16.30 0.43
CA LEU A 259 1.26 -16.57 1.05
C LEU A 259 2.37 -16.81 0.02
N GLN A 260 2.06 -17.45 -1.11
CA GLN A 260 3.01 -17.67 -2.21
C GLN A 260 3.34 -16.41 -3.04
N THR A 261 2.60 -15.31 -2.84
CA THR A 261 2.69 -14.09 -3.67
C THR A 261 3.00 -12.84 -2.85
N LEU A 262 3.01 -12.93 -1.51
CA LEU A 262 3.31 -11.77 -0.66
C LEU A 262 4.69 -11.20 -1.01
N LYS A 263 4.73 -9.89 -1.24
CA LYS A 263 5.98 -9.14 -1.34
C LYS A 263 6.28 -8.51 0.02
N ASP A 264 7.53 -8.12 0.23
CA ASP A 264 7.93 -7.44 1.47
C ASP A 264 7.19 -6.11 1.65
N ASP A 265 6.82 -5.47 0.53
CA ASP A 265 6.10 -4.21 0.47
C ASP A 265 4.57 -4.36 0.36
N THR A 266 4.02 -5.58 0.45
CA THR A 266 2.56 -5.79 0.38
C THR A 266 1.86 -5.11 1.55
N LEU A 267 0.91 -4.21 1.23
CA LEU A 267 -0.03 -3.63 2.19
C LEU A 267 -1.39 -4.31 2.12
N ILE A 268 -2.10 -4.38 3.24
CA ILE A 268 -3.53 -4.73 3.29
C ILE A 268 -4.35 -3.49 3.61
N ILE A 269 -5.34 -3.20 2.77
CA ILE A 269 -6.24 -2.04 2.85
C ILE A 269 -7.62 -2.58 3.20
N ILE A 270 -8.16 -2.18 4.35
CA ILE A 270 -9.44 -2.65 4.86
C ILE A 270 -10.42 -1.47 4.87
N MET A 271 -11.49 -1.60 4.08
CA MET A 271 -12.54 -0.58 3.89
C MET A 271 -13.69 -0.69 4.88
#